data_AF-A0A1X9N6U5-F1
#
_entry.id   AF-A0A1X9N6U5-F1
#
_cell.length_a   1.000
_cell.length_b   1.000
_cell.length_c   1.000
_cell.angle_alpha   90.00
_cell.angle_beta   90.00
_cell.angle_gamma   90.00
#
_symmetry.space_group_name_H-M   'P 1'
#
loop_
_entity.id
_entity.type
_entity.pdbx_description
1 polymer ?
#
loop_
_entity_poly.entity_id
_entity_poly.type
_entity_poly.pdbx_seq_one_letter_code
_entity_poly.pdbx_strand_id
1 'polypeptide(L)'
;MKTLYSEELLARYRRAETLEQGAFSKSIAFNTTVYPHWVGESHCFWYKRETRDGQVFRKVDAKASTNEDAFDHNLLAIALTQASGEDVQADNLPLDNLDLLQAPETICFEAFGKHWAYSSATQTCKQIEALPAGWKQSPDGKKALFSRDYNLWLYDLESGEEKALTDDGEPFRRYAPALTVYGHDEAPLLDLLWSADFCRIAAHLIDIYSISTIVPSAQCVPNPYRDFERVGVAEFGPQPHALAGLLVHPQFYRVDVSNNPMIDSQILCAMNHETEPSPFERLVGRLQGKLLLIACMLDDVIPASITFRVVETLQKANKNFVCYCSQYWAYSPWLFPAPQLGLSVTSSTP
;
A
#
# COMPACT_ATOMS: atom_id res chain seq x y z
N MET A 1 43.28 -11.76 28.78
CA MET A 1 41.89 -11.20 28.81
C MET A 1 41.64 -10.17 27.69
N LYS A 2 42.57 -9.26 27.35
CA LYS A 2 42.40 -8.28 26.23
C LYS A 2 42.37 -8.90 24.81
N THR A 3 43.12 -9.96 24.54
CA THR A 3 43.23 -10.57 23.20
C THR A 3 42.00 -11.38 22.80
N LEU A 4 41.43 -12.16 23.74
CA LEU A 4 40.18 -12.92 23.57
C LEU A 4 38.99 -12.02 23.21
N TYR A 5 38.93 -10.81 23.78
CA TYR A 5 37.87 -9.83 23.49
C TYR A 5 37.93 -9.30 22.05
N SER A 6 39.12 -9.26 21.43
CA SER A 6 39.29 -8.76 20.06
C SER A 6 38.91 -9.80 19.00
N GLU A 7 39.19 -11.09 19.25
CA GLU A 7 38.83 -12.18 18.33
C GLU A 7 37.32 -12.44 18.34
N GLU A 8 36.70 -12.40 19.52
CA GLU A 8 35.25 -12.55 19.65
C GLU A 8 34.49 -11.38 19.00
N LEU A 9 35.01 -10.15 19.15
CA LEU A 9 34.46 -8.97 18.49
C LEU A 9 34.62 -9.04 16.96
N LEU A 10 35.79 -9.45 16.47
CA LEU A 10 36.03 -9.67 15.03
C LEU A 10 35.10 -10.76 14.46
N ALA A 11 34.87 -11.84 15.20
CA ALA A 11 33.94 -12.89 14.80
C ALA A 11 32.48 -12.38 14.75
N ARG A 12 32.09 -11.46 15.65
CA ARG A 12 30.77 -10.79 15.59
C ARG A 12 30.65 -9.92 14.34
N TYR A 13 31.67 -9.14 14.00
CA TYR A 13 31.67 -8.32 12.79
C TYR A 13 31.63 -9.15 11.50
N ARG A 14 32.36 -10.26 11.40
CA ARG A 14 32.28 -11.16 10.23
C ARG A 14 30.91 -11.82 10.07
N ARG A 15 30.25 -12.17 11.17
CA ARG A 15 28.86 -12.66 11.14
C ARG A 15 27.89 -11.58 10.67
N ALA A 16 28.06 -10.33 11.13
CA ALA A 16 27.27 -9.20 10.67
C ALA A 16 27.48 -8.95 9.17
N GLU A 17 28.74 -8.94 8.70
CA GLU A 17 29.09 -8.80 7.27
C GLU A 17 28.45 -9.91 6.43
N THR A 18 28.42 -11.16 6.91
CA THR A 18 27.75 -12.26 6.20
C THR A 18 26.25 -12.01 6.07
N LEU A 19 25.58 -11.47 7.10
CA LEU A 19 24.16 -11.12 7.05
C LEU A 19 23.89 -9.92 6.13
N GLU A 20 24.78 -8.91 6.15
CA GLU A 20 24.69 -7.72 5.29
C GLU A 20 24.92 -8.04 3.81
N GLN A 21 25.75 -9.03 3.49
CA GLN A 21 25.91 -9.53 2.11
C GLN A 21 24.61 -10.15 1.54
N GLY A 22 23.67 -10.52 2.40
CA GLY A 22 22.33 -10.95 1.98
C GLY A 22 21.29 -9.83 1.95
N ALA A 23 21.65 -8.59 2.29
CA ALA A 23 20.74 -7.47 2.17
C ALA A 23 20.27 -7.35 0.71
N PHE A 24 18.96 -7.23 0.52
CA PHE A 24 18.29 -7.21 -0.79
C PHE A 24 18.48 -8.47 -1.64
N SER A 25 18.99 -9.56 -1.06
CA SER A 25 19.11 -10.86 -1.71
C SER A 25 18.23 -11.91 -1.01
N LYS A 26 17.92 -12.99 -1.73
CA LYS A 26 17.13 -14.11 -1.21
C LYS A 26 18.02 -15.26 -0.69
N SER A 27 19.33 -15.05 -0.55
CA SER A 27 20.28 -16.14 -0.29
C SER A 27 20.43 -16.55 1.19
N ILE A 28 20.01 -15.67 2.12
CA ILE A 28 20.22 -15.89 3.58
C ILE A 28 18.96 -16.37 4.28
N ALA A 29 17.80 -15.81 3.95
CA ALA A 29 16.53 -16.21 4.52
C ALA A 29 15.41 -15.98 3.50
N PHE A 30 14.58 -17.00 3.30
CA PHE A 30 13.39 -16.90 2.45
C PHE A 30 12.21 -16.37 3.25
N ASN A 31 11.32 -15.65 2.56
CA ASN A 31 10.03 -15.21 3.14
C ASN A 31 10.16 -14.41 4.44
N THR A 32 11.25 -13.65 4.62
CA THR A 32 11.43 -12.73 5.75
C THR A 32 10.36 -11.63 5.79
N THR A 33 9.69 -11.41 4.66
CA THR A 33 8.49 -10.59 4.54
C THR A 33 7.46 -11.37 3.73
N VAL A 34 6.22 -11.42 4.21
CA VAL A 34 5.09 -12.00 3.50
C VAL A 34 4.22 -10.85 3.01
N TYR A 35 3.89 -10.87 1.72
CA TYR A 35 3.02 -9.89 1.08
C TYR A 35 1.62 -10.49 0.90
N PRO A 36 0.66 -10.22 1.79
CA PRO A 36 -0.68 -10.79 1.69
C PRO A 36 -1.53 -10.05 0.66
N HIS A 37 -2.12 -10.80 -0.25
CA HIS A 37 -3.13 -10.34 -1.21
C HIS A 37 -4.51 -10.84 -0.74
N TRP A 38 -5.32 -9.94 -0.18
CA TRP A 38 -6.63 -10.29 0.39
C TRP A 38 -7.68 -10.58 -0.69
N VAL A 39 -8.47 -11.64 -0.48
CA VAL A 39 -9.52 -12.09 -1.42
C VAL A 39 -10.87 -11.58 -0.96
N GLY A 40 -11.46 -10.62 -1.66
CA GLY A 40 -12.78 -10.09 -1.32
C GLY A 40 -12.86 -9.56 0.13
N GLU A 41 -14.08 -9.50 0.66
CA GLU A 41 -14.33 -9.22 2.08
C GLU A 41 -14.11 -10.45 2.99
N SER A 42 -13.48 -11.52 2.48
CA SER A 42 -13.31 -12.75 3.23
C SER A 42 -12.19 -12.66 4.28
N HIS A 43 -12.09 -13.67 5.13
CA HIS A 43 -10.94 -13.85 6.02
C HIS A 43 -9.74 -14.48 5.30
N CYS A 44 -9.79 -14.58 3.98
CA CYS A 44 -8.78 -15.26 3.17
C CYS A 44 -7.84 -14.27 2.50
N PHE A 45 -6.56 -14.61 2.49
CA PHE A 45 -5.55 -13.95 1.67
C PHE A 45 -4.63 -14.99 1.04
N TRP A 46 -3.96 -14.62 -0.03
CA TRP A 46 -2.92 -15.45 -0.62
C TRP A 46 -1.58 -14.73 -0.60
N TYR A 47 -0.50 -15.50 -0.67
CA TYR A 47 0.84 -14.96 -0.78
C TYR A 47 1.74 -15.92 -1.57
N LYS A 48 2.76 -15.34 -2.21
CA LYS A 48 3.84 -16.10 -2.84
C LYS A 48 4.85 -16.52 -1.77
N ARG A 49 5.13 -17.82 -1.69
CA ARG A 49 6.12 -18.42 -0.80
C ARG A 49 7.29 -18.96 -1.59
N GLU A 50 8.47 -18.45 -1.30
CA GLU A 50 9.72 -18.92 -1.86
C GLU A 50 10.17 -20.21 -1.17
N THR A 51 10.70 -21.13 -1.96
CA THR A 51 11.30 -22.38 -1.49
C THR A 51 12.74 -22.47 -2.00
N ARG A 52 13.47 -23.50 -1.61
CA ARG A 52 14.84 -23.72 -2.13
C ARG A 52 14.83 -24.00 -3.64
N ASP A 53 13.77 -24.61 -4.13
CA ASP A 53 13.69 -25.17 -5.48
C ASP A 53 12.80 -24.31 -6.41
N GLY A 54 12.16 -23.27 -5.88
CA GLY A 54 11.30 -22.37 -6.67
C GLY A 54 10.36 -21.53 -5.82
N GLN A 55 9.08 -21.54 -6.17
CA GLN A 55 8.05 -20.73 -5.53
C GLN A 55 6.68 -21.41 -5.61
N VAL A 56 5.90 -21.25 -4.54
CA VAL A 56 4.54 -21.79 -4.45
C VAL A 56 3.57 -20.69 -4.00
N PHE A 57 2.32 -20.78 -4.42
CA PHE A 57 1.28 -19.83 -4.02
C PHE A 57 0.43 -20.44 -2.92
N ARG A 58 0.33 -19.74 -1.79
CA ARG A 58 -0.36 -20.22 -0.59
C ARG A 58 -1.59 -19.38 -0.33
N LYS A 59 -2.69 -20.02 0.08
CA LYS A 59 -3.91 -19.37 0.54
C LYS A 59 -4.10 -19.65 2.03
N VAL A 60 -4.40 -18.62 2.78
CA VAL A 60 -4.63 -18.66 4.23
C VAL A 60 -6.06 -18.22 4.48
N ASP A 61 -6.82 -19.01 5.24
CA ASP A 61 -8.06 -18.55 5.89
C ASP A 61 -7.74 -18.23 7.35
N ALA A 62 -7.70 -16.94 7.68
CA ALA A 62 -7.35 -16.48 9.01
C ALA A 62 -8.39 -16.87 10.08
N LYS A 63 -9.66 -17.08 9.70
CA LYS A 63 -10.73 -17.47 10.62
C LYS A 63 -10.72 -18.98 10.87
N ALA A 64 -10.54 -19.77 9.80
CA ALA A 64 -10.43 -21.22 9.91
C ALA A 64 -9.03 -21.68 10.37
N SER A 65 -8.05 -20.76 10.40
CA SER A 65 -6.64 -21.05 10.71
C SER A 65 -6.02 -22.10 9.78
N THR A 66 -6.37 -22.07 8.50
CA THR A 66 -5.81 -22.95 7.47
C THR A 66 -4.75 -22.24 6.65
N ASN A 67 -3.78 -23.01 6.14
CA ASN A 67 -2.80 -22.54 5.17
C ASN A 67 -2.58 -23.67 4.18
N GLU A 68 -3.07 -23.49 2.96
CA GLU A 68 -3.13 -24.51 1.90
C GLU A 68 -2.54 -23.95 0.61
N ASP A 69 -2.34 -24.77 -0.41
CA ASP A 69 -1.99 -24.26 -1.73
C ASP A 69 -3.16 -23.43 -2.28
N ALA A 70 -2.85 -22.31 -2.93
CA ALA A 70 -3.88 -21.40 -3.42
C ALA A 70 -4.72 -22.03 -4.55
N PHE A 71 -4.11 -22.96 -5.29
CA PHE A 71 -4.69 -23.76 -6.36
C PHE A 71 -3.75 -24.95 -6.67
N ASP A 72 -4.19 -25.89 -7.50
CA ASP A 72 -3.35 -27.01 -7.91
C ASP A 72 -2.28 -26.55 -8.93
N HIS A 73 -1.04 -26.44 -8.46
CA HIS A 73 0.08 -25.98 -9.29
C HIS A 73 0.41 -26.94 -10.44
N ASN A 74 0.18 -28.25 -10.28
CA ASN A 74 0.48 -29.23 -11.33
C ASN A 74 -0.52 -29.10 -12.48
N LEU A 75 -1.81 -28.97 -12.16
CA LEU A 75 -2.84 -28.80 -13.18
C LEU A 75 -2.65 -27.49 -13.95
N LEU A 76 -2.32 -26.39 -13.26
CA LEU A 76 -2.06 -25.12 -13.92
C LEU A 76 -0.79 -25.19 -14.79
N ALA A 77 0.30 -25.80 -14.30
CA ALA A 77 1.52 -25.99 -15.09
C ALA A 77 1.24 -26.75 -16.39
N ILE A 78 0.51 -27.88 -16.31
CA ILE A 78 0.14 -28.68 -17.49
C ILE A 78 -0.70 -27.84 -18.46
N ALA A 79 -1.73 -27.15 -17.95
CA ALA A 79 -2.62 -26.34 -18.77
C ALA A 79 -1.88 -25.18 -19.46
N LEU A 80 -0.95 -24.53 -18.75
CA LEU A 80 -0.16 -23.42 -19.30
C LEU A 80 0.88 -23.92 -20.31
N THR A 81 1.56 -25.04 -20.05
CA THR A 81 2.47 -25.68 -21.02
C THR A 81 1.75 -25.99 -22.32
N GLN A 82 0.55 -26.58 -22.24
CA GLN A 82 -0.24 -26.91 -23.43
C GLN A 82 -0.70 -25.68 -24.22
N ALA A 83 -1.09 -24.60 -23.52
CA ALA A 83 -1.62 -23.40 -24.16
C ALA A 83 -0.53 -22.45 -24.68
N SER A 84 0.62 -22.39 -24.01
CA SER A 84 1.74 -21.49 -24.35
C SER A 84 2.77 -22.14 -25.27
N GLY A 85 2.96 -23.46 -25.20
CA GLY A 85 4.05 -24.18 -25.86
C GLY A 85 5.39 -24.11 -25.13
N GLU A 86 5.46 -23.42 -23.99
CA GLU A 86 6.66 -23.27 -23.15
C GLU A 86 6.71 -24.36 -22.07
N ASP A 87 7.91 -24.71 -21.59
CA ASP A 87 8.05 -25.65 -20.47
C ASP A 87 7.75 -24.95 -19.13
N VAL A 88 6.71 -25.41 -18.44
CA VAL A 88 6.26 -24.85 -17.16
C VAL A 88 6.43 -25.88 -16.04
N GLN A 89 7.23 -25.51 -15.04
CA GLN A 89 7.46 -26.33 -13.85
C GLN A 89 6.46 -25.95 -12.74
N ALA A 90 5.82 -26.95 -12.14
CA ALA A 90 4.77 -26.74 -11.13
C ALA A 90 5.30 -26.15 -9.80
N ASP A 91 6.57 -26.41 -9.46
CA ASP A 91 7.25 -25.86 -8.29
C ASP A 91 7.86 -24.47 -8.53
N ASN A 92 7.75 -23.94 -9.76
CA ASN A 92 8.24 -22.61 -10.12
C ASN A 92 7.40 -21.95 -11.21
N LEU A 93 6.09 -21.85 -10.98
CA LEU A 93 5.16 -21.26 -11.95
C LEU A 93 5.52 -19.80 -12.27
N PRO A 94 5.64 -19.41 -13.57
CA PRO A 94 6.03 -18.07 -13.99
C PRO A 94 4.82 -17.11 -14.04
N LEU A 95 4.12 -16.99 -12.90
CA LEU A 95 2.93 -16.15 -12.81
C LEU A 95 3.29 -14.76 -12.25
N ASP A 96 3.05 -13.75 -13.05
CA ASP A 96 3.05 -12.34 -12.67
C ASP A 96 1.61 -11.79 -12.70
N ASN A 97 1.36 -10.66 -12.02
CA ASN A 97 0.05 -10.01 -11.95
C ASN A 97 -1.12 -10.98 -11.67
N LEU A 98 -0.89 -11.94 -10.77
CA LEU A 98 -1.84 -13.00 -10.42
C LEU A 98 -3.09 -12.42 -9.72
N ASP A 99 -4.26 -12.75 -10.25
CA ASP A 99 -5.57 -12.42 -9.69
C ASP A 99 -6.34 -13.70 -9.32
N LEU A 100 -6.73 -13.78 -8.05
CA LEU A 100 -7.47 -14.90 -7.45
C LEU A 100 -8.87 -14.49 -6.95
N LEU A 101 -9.42 -13.36 -7.41
CA LEU A 101 -10.76 -12.90 -6.99
C LEU A 101 -11.86 -13.92 -7.28
N GLN A 102 -11.75 -14.64 -8.40
CA GLN A 102 -12.71 -15.67 -8.83
C GLN A 102 -12.17 -17.10 -8.63
N ALA A 103 -11.12 -17.26 -7.83
CA ALA A 103 -10.52 -18.57 -7.58
C ALA A 103 -11.41 -19.43 -6.65
N PRO A 104 -11.46 -20.76 -6.83
CA PRO A 104 -10.64 -21.55 -7.77
C PRO A 104 -11.24 -21.67 -9.18
N GLU A 105 -12.41 -21.10 -9.46
CA GLU A 105 -13.13 -21.27 -10.73
C GLU A 105 -12.33 -20.68 -11.91
N THR A 106 -11.89 -19.44 -11.76
CA THR A 106 -11.07 -18.72 -12.74
C THR A 106 -9.87 -18.07 -12.06
N ILE A 107 -8.69 -18.22 -12.67
CA ILE A 107 -7.43 -17.61 -12.23
C ILE A 107 -6.86 -16.82 -13.41
N CYS A 108 -6.65 -15.52 -13.22
CA CYS A 108 -6.08 -14.65 -14.25
C CYS A 108 -4.65 -14.29 -13.88
N PHE A 109 -3.74 -14.28 -14.86
CA PHE A 109 -2.33 -13.97 -14.63
C PHE A 109 -1.62 -13.60 -15.93
N GLU A 110 -0.43 -13.04 -15.78
CA GLU A 110 0.52 -12.85 -16.86
C GLU A 110 1.61 -13.92 -16.83
N ALA A 111 1.96 -14.45 -18.01
CA ALA A 111 3.09 -15.33 -18.20
C ALA A 111 3.57 -15.22 -19.64
N PHE A 112 4.89 -15.21 -19.85
CA PHE A 112 5.51 -15.15 -21.18
C PHE A 112 5.06 -13.94 -22.02
N GLY A 113 4.83 -12.79 -21.36
CA GLY A 113 4.39 -11.56 -22.01
C GLY A 113 2.94 -11.60 -22.52
N LYS A 114 2.15 -12.59 -22.09
CA LYS A 114 0.75 -12.78 -22.46
C LYS A 114 -0.12 -12.87 -21.22
N HIS A 115 -1.40 -12.55 -21.38
CA HIS A 115 -2.41 -12.68 -20.34
C HIS A 115 -3.17 -13.99 -20.52
N TRP A 116 -3.41 -14.68 -19.41
CA TRP A 116 -4.01 -15.99 -19.39
C TRP A 116 -5.17 -16.04 -18.39
N ALA A 117 -6.23 -16.75 -18.76
CA ALA A 117 -7.26 -17.20 -17.85
C ALA A 117 -7.22 -18.73 -17.76
N TYR A 118 -6.96 -19.25 -16.57
CA TYR A 118 -7.09 -20.67 -16.24
C TYR A 118 -8.48 -20.95 -15.67
N SER A 119 -9.16 -21.95 -16.20
CA SER A 119 -10.43 -22.44 -15.65
C SER A 119 -10.23 -23.78 -14.97
N SER A 120 -10.62 -23.90 -13.71
CA SER A 120 -10.55 -25.19 -12.99
C SER A 120 -11.58 -26.21 -13.47
N ALA A 121 -12.71 -25.76 -14.02
CA ALA A 121 -13.76 -26.64 -14.54
C ALA A 121 -13.31 -27.39 -15.80
N THR A 122 -12.59 -26.71 -16.71
CA THR A 122 -12.08 -27.32 -17.94
C THR A 122 -10.62 -27.73 -17.84
N GLN A 123 -9.89 -27.29 -16.81
CA GLN A 123 -8.45 -27.48 -16.62
C GLN A 123 -7.62 -26.97 -17.82
N THR A 124 -8.04 -25.85 -18.40
CA THR A 124 -7.38 -25.25 -19.57
C THR A 124 -7.00 -23.80 -19.32
N CYS A 125 -5.85 -23.39 -19.85
CA CYS A 125 -5.49 -21.98 -19.99
C CYS A 125 -5.95 -21.47 -21.36
N LYS A 126 -6.53 -20.27 -21.39
CA LYS A 126 -6.81 -19.54 -22.61
C LYS A 126 -6.09 -18.20 -22.57
N GLN A 127 -5.46 -17.83 -23.67
CA GLN A 127 -4.95 -16.47 -23.82
C GLN A 127 -6.15 -15.52 -23.85
N ILE A 128 -6.10 -14.49 -23.01
CA ILE A 128 -7.09 -13.40 -22.99
C ILE A 128 -6.44 -12.12 -23.48
N GLU A 129 -7.24 -11.18 -23.97
CA GLU A 129 -6.74 -9.85 -24.31
C GLU A 129 -6.43 -9.07 -23.03
N ALA A 130 -5.28 -8.41 -23.02
CA ALA A 130 -4.92 -7.48 -21.97
C ALA A 130 -5.79 -6.23 -22.09
N LEU A 131 -6.26 -5.71 -20.96
CA LEU A 131 -6.79 -4.36 -20.95
C LEU A 131 -5.68 -3.36 -21.30
N PRO A 132 -5.99 -2.25 -21.98
CA PRO A 132 -5.00 -1.21 -22.25
C PRO A 132 -4.32 -0.74 -20.96
N ALA A 133 -3.05 -0.35 -21.06
CA ALA A 133 -2.28 0.11 -19.91
C ALA A 133 -3.01 1.26 -19.19
N GLY A 134 -3.09 1.16 -17.86
CA GLY A 134 -3.77 2.14 -17.01
C GLY A 134 -5.27 1.92 -16.83
N TRP A 135 -5.85 0.90 -17.45
CA TRP A 135 -7.22 0.50 -17.16
C TRP A 135 -7.28 -0.28 -15.85
N LYS A 136 -8.37 -0.11 -15.10
CA LYS A 136 -8.65 -0.79 -13.84
C LYS A 136 -9.94 -1.58 -13.95
N GLN A 137 -9.83 -2.89 -14.12
CA GLN A 137 -10.98 -3.79 -14.18
C GLN A 137 -11.75 -3.79 -12.86
N SER A 138 -13.08 -3.94 -12.94
CA SER A 138 -13.91 -4.24 -11.78
C SER A 138 -13.63 -5.68 -11.29
N PRO A 139 -13.82 -5.96 -10.00
CA PRO A 139 -13.52 -7.31 -9.46
C PRO A 139 -14.38 -8.44 -10.05
N ASP A 140 -15.58 -8.13 -10.56
CA ASP A 140 -16.43 -9.09 -11.29
C ASP A 140 -15.98 -9.34 -12.74
N GLY A 141 -14.98 -8.60 -13.22
CA GLY A 141 -14.43 -8.73 -14.57
C GLY A 141 -15.29 -8.12 -15.67
N LYS A 142 -16.43 -7.49 -15.34
CA LYS A 142 -17.43 -7.04 -16.32
C LYS A 142 -17.23 -5.61 -16.80
N LYS A 143 -16.52 -4.80 -16.03
CA LYS A 143 -16.31 -3.38 -16.31
C LYS A 143 -14.84 -3.03 -16.18
N ALA A 144 -14.43 -1.93 -16.77
CA ALA A 144 -13.12 -1.34 -16.55
C ALA A 144 -13.23 0.18 -16.43
N LEU A 145 -12.39 0.76 -15.59
CA LEU A 145 -12.23 2.20 -15.50
C LEU A 145 -10.98 2.65 -16.23
N PHE A 146 -11.06 3.79 -16.87
CA PHE A 146 -9.92 4.41 -17.52
C PHE A 146 -10.04 5.93 -17.45
N SER A 147 -8.93 6.62 -17.72
CA SER A 147 -8.93 8.07 -17.87
C SER A 147 -8.91 8.46 -19.33
N ARG A 148 -9.73 9.45 -19.70
CA ARG A 148 -9.72 10.10 -21.01
C ARG A 148 -10.11 11.57 -20.83
N ASP A 149 -9.35 12.45 -21.47
CA ASP A 149 -9.52 13.91 -21.36
C ASP A 149 -9.65 14.36 -19.90
N TYR A 150 -8.76 13.84 -19.04
CA TYR A 150 -8.67 14.13 -17.59
C TYR A 150 -9.88 13.69 -16.75
N ASN A 151 -10.85 13.04 -17.38
CA ASN A 151 -12.08 12.53 -16.77
C ASN A 151 -12.01 11.03 -16.51
N LEU A 152 -12.85 10.53 -15.60
CA LEU A 152 -13.07 9.11 -15.38
C LEU A 152 -14.12 8.57 -16.33
N TRP A 153 -13.81 7.44 -16.93
CA TRP A 153 -14.69 6.73 -17.83
C TRP A 153 -14.85 5.29 -17.40
N LEU A 154 -16.06 4.79 -17.58
CA LEU A 154 -16.44 3.41 -17.39
C LEU A 154 -16.60 2.74 -18.76
N TYR A 155 -15.97 1.59 -18.93
CA TYR A 155 -16.13 0.71 -20.07
C TYR A 155 -16.84 -0.57 -19.62
N ASP A 156 -17.91 -0.94 -20.31
CA ASP A 156 -18.55 -2.26 -20.14
C ASP A 156 -17.86 -3.28 -21.04
N LEU A 157 -17.25 -4.30 -20.45
CA LEU A 157 -16.47 -5.32 -21.18
C LEU A 157 -17.35 -6.34 -21.90
N GLU A 158 -18.64 -6.43 -21.57
CA GLU A 158 -19.59 -7.31 -22.27
C GLU A 158 -20.19 -6.61 -23.50
N SER A 159 -20.65 -5.37 -23.35
CA SER A 159 -21.32 -4.63 -24.44
C SER A 159 -20.38 -3.79 -25.29
N GLY A 160 -19.21 -3.41 -24.76
CA GLY A 160 -18.30 -2.45 -25.37
C GLY A 160 -18.74 -1.00 -25.24
N GLU A 161 -19.75 -0.71 -24.41
CA GLU A 161 -20.24 0.65 -24.21
C GLU A 161 -19.34 1.45 -23.26
N GLU A 162 -19.12 2.72 -23.60
CA GLU A 162 -18.38 3.68 -22.79
C GLU A 162 -19.31 4.72 -22.16
N LYS A 163 -19.06 5.04 -20.89
CA LYS A 163 -19.80 6.05 -20.13
C LYS A 163 -18.85 6.95 -19.35
N ALA A 164 -18.91 8.25 -19.59
CA ALA A 164 -18.25 9.25 -18.75
C ALA A 164 -18.88 9.24 -17.33
N LEU A 165 -18.02 9.18 -16.31
CA LEU A 165 -18.40 9.32 -14.91
C LEU A 165 -18.19 10.75 -14.39
N THR A 166 -17.29 11.49 -15.03
CA THR A 166 -17.02 12.91 -14.79
C THR A 166 -16.92 13.63 -16.14
N ASP A 167 -17.17 14.93 -16.16
CA ASP A 167 -17.20 15.74 -17.38
C ASP A 167 -16.47 17.09 -17.28
N ASP A 168 -15.90 17.41 -16.12
CA ASP A 168 -15.27 18.70 -15.81
C ASP A 168 -13.75 18.61 -15.59
N GLY A 169 -13.14 17.50 -16.02
CA GLY A 169 -11.70 17.29 -16.04
C GLY A 169 -10.97 18.22 -17.02
N GLU A 170 -9.84 18.75 -16.58
CA GLU A 170 -8.95 19.65 -17.32
C GLU A 170 -7.47 19.31 -17.04
N PRO A 171 -6.48 19.84 -17.80
CA PRO A 171 -5.06 19.51 -17.60
C PRO A 171 -4.54 19.63 -16.16
N PHE A 172 -5.13 20.54 -15.40
CA PHE A 172 -4.77 20.85 -14.02
C PHE A 172 -5.86 20.48 -13.00
N ARG A 173 -6.94 19.84 -13.47
CA ARG A 173 -8.04 19.29 -12.68
C ARG A 173 -8.31 17.86 -13.12
N ARG A 174 -7.58 16.90 -12.57
CA ARG A 174 -7.50 15.52 -13.04
C ARG A 174 -8.08 14.53 -12.03
N TYR A 175 -8.91 13.61 -12.50
CA TYR A 175 -9.44 12.54 -11.67
C TYR A 175 -8.56 11.29 -11.70
N ALA A 176 -8.25 10.75 -10.52
CA ALA A 176 -7.42 9.57 -10.26
C ALA A 176 -6.06 9.50 -10.99
N PRO A 177 -5.34 10.62 -11.23
CA PRO A 177 -4.02 10.53 -11.85
C PRO A 177 -3.04 9.79 -10.92
N ALA A 178 -1.96 9.28 -11.50
CA ALA A 178 -0.81 8.86 -10.70
C ALA A 178 -0.28 10.06 -9.89
N LEU A 179 -0.10 9.90 -8.58
CA LEU A 179 0.55 10.92 -7.75
C LEU A 179 2.04 10.93 -8.05
N THR A 180 2.53 12.05 -8.58
CA THR A 180 3.93 12.26 -8.98
C THR A 180 4.40 13.65 -8.57
N VAL A 181 5.61 13.71 -8.01
CA VAL A 181 6.26 14.99 -7.63
C VAL A 181 7.02 15.62 -8.79
N TYR A 182 7.19 14.90 -9.91
CA TYR A 182 7.99 15.34 -11.04
C TYR A 182 7.21 16.18 -12.07
N GLY A 183 5.91 16.42 -11.83
CA GLY A 183 5.06 17.22 -12.72
C GLY A 183 4.71 16.52 -14.04
N HIS A 184 5.02 15.23 -14.17
CA HIS A 184 4.65 14.37 -15.30
C HIS A 184 4.29 12.95 -14.82
N ASP A 185 3.45 12.26 -15.58
CA ASP A 185 3.05 10.88 -15.28
C ASP A 185 4.25 9.93 -15.56
N GLU A 186 4.76 9.25 -14.53
CA GLU A 186 5.85 8.26 -14.71
C GLU A 186 5.35 6.92 -15.27
N ALA A 187 4.06 6.64 -15.09
CA ALA A 187 3.38 5.48 -15.63
C ALA A 187 1.91 5.83 -15.87
N PRO A 188 1.22 5.17 -16.83
CA PRO A 188 -0.21 5.32 -17.03
C PRO A 188 -0.94 4.60 -15.89
N LEU A 189 -0.84 5.11 -14.66
CA LEU A 189 -1.52 4.54 -13.51
C LEU A 189 -2.79 5.33 -13.23
N LEU A 190 -3.86 4.58 -12.96
CA LEU A 190 -5.13 5.11 -12.48
C LEU A 190 -5.26 4.74 -11.00
N ASP A 191 -5.20 5.75 -10.14
CA ASP A 191 -5.17 5.58 -8.69
C ASP A 191 -6.59 5.74 -8.10
N LEU A 192 -7.33 4.64 -8.16
CA LEU A 192 -8.70 4.52 -7.67
C LEU A 192 -8.98 3.14 -7.09
N LEU A 193 -10.10 3.03 -6.38
CA LEU A 193 -10.57 1.80 -5.75
C LEU A 193 -12.03 1.54 -6.11
N TRP A 194 -12.34 0.30 -6.47
CA TRP A 194 -13.70 -0.21 -6.59
C TRP A 194 -14.27 -0.57 -5.23
N SER A 195 -15.56 -0.35 -5.01
CA SER A 195 -16.28 -0.95 -3.89
C SER A 195 -16.54 -2.44 -4.13
N ALA A 196 -16.69 -3.21 -3.04
CA ALA A 196 -16.96 -4.64 -3.10
C ALA A 196 -18.31 -5.00 -3.75
N ASP A 197 -19.29 -4.10 -3.65
CA ASP A 197 -20.60 -4.23 -4.30
C ASP A 197 -20.57 -3.79 -5.78
N PHE A 198 -19.41 -3.38 -6.29
CA PHE A 198 -19.18 -2.89 -7.67
C PHE A 198 -20.02 -1.67 -8.06
N CYS A 199 -20.66 -1.02 -7.09
CA CYS A 199 -21.58 0.09 -7.32
C CYS A 199 -20.93 1.46 -7.10
N ARG A 200 -19.75 1.51 -6.47
CA ARG A 200 -19.07 2.74 -6.07
C ARG A 200 -17.59 2.69 -6.43
N ILE A 201 -17.04 3.88 -6.62
CA ILE A 201 -15.64 4.09 -6.95
C ILE A 201 -15.14 5.19 -6.02
N ALA A 202 -14.02 4.95 -5.34
CA ALA A 202 -13.28 5.99 -4.65
C ALA A 202 -12.09 6.39 -5.52
N ALA A 203 -12.06 7.66 -5.89
CA ALA A 203 -10.99 8.27 -6.68
C ALA A 203 -10.63 9.60 -6.05
N HIS A 204 -9.36 9.98 -6.13
CA HIS A 204 -8.94 11.31 -5.73
C HIS A 204 -9.08 12.28 -6.92
N LEU A 205 -9.27 13.57 -6.63
CA LEU A 205 -9.25 14.65 -7.61
C LEU A 205 -8.04 15.53 -7.29
N ILE A 206 -7.14 15.69 -8.25
CA ILE A 206 -6.09 16.70 -8.18
C ILE A 206 -6.60 17.94 -8.90
N ASP A 207 -6.88 19.01 -8.16
CA ASP A 207 -7.20 20.33 -8.71
C ASP A 207 -6.14 21.33 -8.24
N ILE A 208 -5.28 21.74 -9.18
CA ILE A 208 -4.24 22.74 -8.91
C ILE A 208 -4.66 24.17 -9.31
N TYR A 209 -5.83 24.38 -9.91
CA TYR A 209 -6.37 25.73 -10.08
C TYR A 209 -6.86 26.31 -8.76
N SER A 210 -7.38 25.45 -7.88
CA SER A 210 -7.99 25.83 -6.60
C SER A 210 -7.01 25.82 -5.43
N ILE A 211 -5.69 25.99 -5.66
CA ILE A 211 -4.69 25.95 -4.57
C ILE A 211 -4.84 27.17 -3.66
N SER A 212 -5.66 27.03 -2.61
CA SER A 212 -5.43 27.68 -1.33
C SER A 212 -4.68 26.69 -0.44
N THR A 213 -3.36 26.66 -0.56
CA THR A 213 -2.38 26.04 0.36
C THR A 213 -2.79 24.68 0.99
N ILE A 214 -2.17 23.60 0.49
CA ILE A 214 -2.12 22.20 1.00
C ILE A 214 -3.00 21.22 0.21
N VAL A 215 -2.35 20.26 -0.46
CA VAL A 215 -2.98 19.07 -1.07
C VAL A 215 -2.63 17.86 -0.19
N PRO A 216 -3.61 17.19 0.45
CA PRO A 216 -3.36 15.92 1.13
C PRO A 216 -3.13 14.81 0.10
N SER A 217 -2.16 13.93 0.36
CA SER A 217 -1.96 12.68 -0.37
C SER A 217 -2.26 11.49 0.56
N ALA A 218 -2.85 10.43 0.03
CA ALA A 218 -3.08 9.21 0.78
C ALA A 218 -2.15 8.13 0.21
N GLN A 219 -1.07 7.80 0.92
CA GLN A 219 -0.14 6.75 0.51
C GLN A 219 -0.58 5.35 0.96
N CYS A 220 -1.58 5.26 1.84
CA CYS A 220 -2.15 3.99 2.29
C CYS A 220 -3.64 4.15 2.56
N VAL A 221 -4.47 3.60 1.67
CA VAL A 221 -5.87 3.29 2.00
C VAL A 221 -5.91 1.80 2.35
N PRO A 222 -6.24 1.41 3.59
CA PRO A 222 -6.28 0.01 3.96
C PRO A 222 -7.35 -0.72 3.14
N ASN A 223 -6.93 -1.69 2.32
CA ASN A 223 -7.67 -2.78 1.66
C ASN A 223 -9.06 -2.40 1.07
N PRO A 224 -9.33 -2.57 -0.25
CA PRO A 224 -10.57 -2.17 -0.97
C PRO A 224 -11.94 -2.70 -0.45
N TYR A 225 -11.97 -3.37 0.70
CA TYR A 225 -13.12 -4.09 1.27
C TYR A 225 -13.69 -3.44 2.54
N ARG A 226 -13.64 -2.10 2.68
CA ARG A 226 -14.15 -1.43 3.89
C ARG A 226 -15.05 -0.23 3.65
N ASP A 227 -16.15 -0.25 4.42
CA ASP A 227 -16.96 0.85 4.96
C ASP A 227 -16.42 2.26 4.68
N PHE A 228 -17.04 2.94 3.71
CA PHE A 228 -16.78 4.35 3.41
C PHE A 228 -17.13 5.30 4.58
N GLU A 229 -17.80 4.82 5.63
CA GLU A 229 -18.00 5.58 6.86
C GLU A 229 -16.79 5.53 7.81
N ARG A 230 -15.75 4.72 7.54
CA ARG A 230 -14.57 4.54 8.42
C ARG A 230 -13.26 4.58 7.64
N VAL A 231 -12.95 5.74 7.06
CA VAL A 231 -11.71 5.97 6.31
C VAL A 231 -10.59 6.40 7.24
N GLY A 232 -9.45 5.72 7.15
CA GLY A 232 -8.18 6.12 7.77
C GLY A 232 -7.16 6.50 6.71
N VAL A 233 -6.17 7.29 7.09
CA VAL A 233 -5.03 7.65 6.24
C VAL A 233 -3.73 7.33 6.98
N ALA A 234 -2.73 6.83 6.27
CA ALA A 234 -1.42 6.58 6.84
C ALA A 234 -0.34 6.92 5.83
N GLU A 235 0.81 7.36 6.35
CA GLU A 235 2.00 7.66 5.56
C GLU A 235 3.26 7.10 6.19
N PHE A 236 4.20 6.71 5.34
CA PHE A 236 5.48 6.12 5.72
C PHE A 236 6.65 6.83 5.03
N GLY A 237 6.55 8.16 4.92
CA GLY A 237 7.58 9.05 4.39
C GLY A 237 7.52 10.42 5.06
N PRO A 238 8.53 11.29 4.85
CA PRO A 238 8.62 12.60 5.51
C PRO A 238 7.42 13.50 5.27
N GLN A 239 6.73 13.40 4.14
CA GLN A 239 5.78 14.44 3.75
C GLN A 239 4.50 14.32 4.59
N PRO A 240 3.93 15.42 5.12
CA PRO A 240 2.87 15.41 6.15
C PRO A 240 1.46 15.26 5.56
N HIS A 241 1.28 14.35 4.61
CA HIS A 241 0.08 14.20 3.81
C HIS A 241 -1.10 13.53 4.53
N ALA A 242 -0.84 12.50 5.33
CA ALA A 242 -1.81 11.85 6.20
C ALA A 242 -2.32 12.85 7.25
N LEU A 243 -1.39 13.56 7.89
CA LEU A 243 -1.70 14.65 8.81
C LEU A 243 -2.50 15.76 8.13
N ALA A 244 -2.14 16.14 6.90
CA ALA A 244 -2.93 17.08 6.11
C ALA A 244 -4.36 16.58 5.90
N GLY A 245 -4.53 15.31 5.52
CA GLY A 245 -5.83 14.69 5.29
C GLY A 245 -6.73 14.81 6.51
N LEU A 246 -6.24 14.43 7.69
CA LEU A 246 -7.02 14.46 8.92
C LEU A 246 -7.33 15.89 9.41
N LEU A 247 -6.44 16.85 9.17
CA LEU A 247 -6.64 18.24 9.60
C LEU A 247 -7.49 19.08 8.62
N VAL A 248 -7.40 18.82 7.33
CA VAL A 248 -8.13 19.55 6.28
C VAL A 248 -9.51 18.94 6.04
N HIS A 249 -9.63 17.61 6.08
CA HIS A 249 -10.89 16.88 5.85
C HIS A 249 -11.30 16.01 7.05
N PRO A 250 -11.48 16.61 8.26
CA PRO A 250 -11.77 15.87 9.50
C PRO A 250 -13.12 15.12 9.50
N GLN A 251 -14.01 15.42 8.56
CA GLN A 251 -15.29 14.74 8.39
C GLN A 251 -15.17 13.44 7.59
N PHE A 252 -14.12 13.31 6.76
CA PHE A 252 -13.89 12.16 5.89
C PHE A 252 -12.89 11.19 6.52
N TYR A 253 -11.72 11.68 6.92
CA TYR A 253 -10.71 10.87 7.62
C TYR A 253 -10.99 10.83 9.11
N ARG A 254 -10.99 9.64 9.70
CA ARG A 254 -11.28 9.41 11.14
C ARG A 254 -10.05 8.98 11.94
N VAL A 255 -9.03 8.44 11.27
CA VAL A 255 -7.80 7.92 11.88
C VAL A 255 -6.61 8.28 11.02
N ASP A 256 -5.50 8.63 11.66
CA ASP A 256 -4.22 8.96 11.03
C ASP A 256 -3.06 8.23 11.73
N VAL A 257 -2.15 7.66 10.93
CA VAL A 257 -0.81 7.27 11.36
C VAL A 257 0.24 8.03 10.54
N SER A 258 0.95 8.95 11.19
CA SER A 258 1.97 9.80 10.55
C SER A 258 3.35 9.52 11.14
N ASN A 259 4.30 9.18 10.26
CA ASN A 259 5.70 8.94 10.64
C ASN A 259 6.58 10.12 10.27
N ASN A 260 7.22 10.74 11.27
CA ASN A 260 8.07 11.93 11.11
C ASN A 260 7.49 12.97 10.11
N PRO A 261 6.25 13.45 10.34
CA PRO A 261 5.59 14.36 9.39
C PRO A 261 6.33 15.69 9.32
N MET A 262 7.01 15.91 8.21
CA MET A 262 7.75 17.11 7.80
C MET A 262 6.79 18.26 7.50
N ILE A 263 6.16 18.75 8.56
CA ILE A 263 5.23 19.89 8.53
C ILE A 263 5.89 21.20 8.14
N ASP A 264 7.22 21.26 8.14
CA ASP A 264 7.98 22.44 7.75
C ASP A 264 9.37 22.06 7.23
N SER A 265 9.56 22.25 5.92
CA SER A 265 10.86 22.03 5.27
C SER A 265 11.94 23.03 5.70
N GLN A 266 11.57 24.19 6.26
CA GLN A 266 12.53 25.18 6.75
C GLN A 266 13.35 24.63 7.92
N ILE A 267 12.78 23.71 8.71
CA ILE A 267 13.46 23.08 9.85
C ILE A 267 14.64 22.21 9.39
N LEU A 268 14.59 21.64 8.18
CA LEU A 268 15.73 20.92 7.59
C LEU A 268 16.94 21.84 7.39
N CYS A 269 16.68 23.09 7.01
CA CYS A 269 17.74 24.08 6.74
C CYS A 269 18.10 24.93 7.96
N ALA A 270 17.25 24.97 8.99
CA ALA A 270 17.30 26.01 10.01
C ALA A 270 18.45 25.88 11.02
N MET A 271 19.15 24.75 11.14
CA MET A 271 20.38 24.57 11.95
C MET A 271 20.46 25.47 13.22
N ASN A 272 19.39 25.47 14.05
CA ASN A 272 19.18 26.31 15.26
C ASN A 272 18.50 27.70 15.13
N HIS A 273 17.71 27.98 14.09
CA HIS A 273 16.88 29.18 14.02
C HIS A 273 15.39 28.90 14.31
N GLU A 274 14.79 29.72 15.17
CA GLU A 274 13.34 29.75 15.37
C GLU A 274 12.65 30.15 14.06
N THR A 275 11.72 29.32 13.60
CA THR A 275 10.96 29.51 12.37
C THR A 275 9.51 29.82 12.71
N GLU A 276 8.85 30.63 11.88
CA GLU A 276 7.43 30.93 12.03
C GLU A 276 6.58 29.65 12.08
N PRO A 277 5.40 29.67 12.72
CA PRO A 277 4.54 28.50 12.76
C PRO A 277 4.13 28.04 11.37
N SER A 278 4.30 26.75 11.09
CA SER A 278 3.97 26.20 9.78
C SER A 278 2.46 26.24 9.54
N PRO A 279 2.00 26.23 8.26
CA PRO A 279 0.57 26.15 7.96
C PRO A 279 -0.16 25.00 8.68
N PHE A 280 0.52 23.87 8.94
CA PHE A 280 -0.04 22.72 9.66
C PHE A 280 -0.26 22.99 11.15
N GLU A 281 0.64 23.74 11.79
CA GLU A 281 0.51 24.16 13.19
C GLU A 281 -0.72 25.07 13.41
N ARG A 282 -1.19 25.74 12.36
CA ARG A 282 -2.44 26.53 12.39
C ARG A 282 -3.69 25.67 12.22
N LEU A 283 -3.56 24.45 11.69
CA LEU A 283 -4.69 23.57 11.39
C LEU A 283 -4.96 22.52 12.48
N VAL A 284 -4.04 22.30 13.43
CA VAL A 284 -4.22 21.29 14.50
C VAL A 284 -5.48 21.46 15.34
N GLY A 285 -6.00 22.68 15.48
CA GLY A 285 -7.30 22.94 16.12
C GLY A 285 -8.48 22.23 15.42
N ARG A 286 -8.35 21.91 14.13
CA ARG A 286 -9.35 21.18 13.33
C ARG A 286 -9.32 19.68 13.53
N LEU A 287 -8.34 19.13 14.27
CA LEU A 287 -8.24 17.69 14.50
C LEU A 287 -9.56 17.14 15.07
N GLN A 288 -10.18 16.23 14.32
CA GLN A 288 -11.27 15.36 14.73
C GLN A 288 -10.88 13.94 14.33
N GLY A 289 -10.95 12.99 15.26
CA GLY A 289 -10.51 11.61 15.02
C GLY A 289 -9.34 11.18 15.91
N LYS A 290 -8.70 10.07 15.54
CA LYS A 290 -7.57 9.48 16.28
C LYS A 290 -6.27 9.70 15.52
N LEU A 291 -5.27 10.26 16.18
CA LEU A 291 -3.95 10.52 15.59
C LEU A 291 -2.87 9.70 16.32
N LEU A 292 -2.06 8.97 15.55
CA LEU A 292 -0.82 8.35 16.00
C LEU A 292 0.36 9.01 15.29
N LEU A 293 1.25 9.63 16.06
CA LEU A 293 2.54 10.15 15.59
C LEU A 293 3.65 9.14 15.90
N ILE A 294 4.49 8.84 14.92
CA ILE A 294 5.72 8.06 15.09
C ILE A 294 6.89 9.02 14.94
N ALA A 295 7.66 9.22 16.01
CA ALA A 295 8.87 10.04 16.01
C ALA A 295 10.10 9.14 15.89
N CYS A 296 10.83 9.19 14.76
CA CYS A 296 12.10 8.49 14.61
C CYS A 296 13.22 9.35 15.21
N MET A 297 13.78 8.89 16.34
CA MET A 297 14.70 9.67 17.18
C MET A 297 16.14 9.73 16.64
N LEU A 298 16.56 8.79 15.78
CA LEU A 298 17.89 8.73 15.16
C LEU A 298 17.83 8.84 13.63
N ASP A 299 16.80 9.47 13.09
CA ASP A 299 16.71 9.78 11.66
C ASP A 299 17.79 10.82 11.29
N ASP A 300 18.61 10.50 10.30
CA ASP A 300 19.76 11.31 9.87
C ASP A 300 19.38 12.39 8.86
N VAL A 301 18.14 12.38 8.38
CA VAL A 301 17.62 13.33 7.39
C VAL A 301 16.55 14.24 7.98
N ILE A 302 15.66 13.72 8.83
CA ILE A 302 14.52 14.44 9.41
C ILE A 302 14.71 14.59 10.92
N PRO A 303 15.00 15.78 11.44
CA PRO A 303 15.15 15.99 12.88
C PRO A 303 13.86 15.64 13.64
N ALA A 304 13.98 14.87 14.72
CA ALA A 304 12.84 14.52 15.58
C ALA A 304 12.11 15.76 16.16
N SER A 305 12.79 16.91 16.24
CA SER A 305 12.22 18.19 16.65
C SER A 305 11.01 18.61 15.81
N ILE A 306 10.94 18.21 14.55
CA ILE A 306 9.79 18.45 13.66
C ILE A 306 8.52 17.82 14.24
N THR A 307 8.58 16.53 14.59
CA THR A 307 7.43 15.81 15.17
C THR A 307 7.04 16.41 16.52
N PHE A 308 8.02 16.82 17.34
CA PHE A 308 7.74 17.43 18.64
C PHE A 308 7.09 18.82 18.57
N ARG A 309 7.28 19.58 17.48
CA ARG A 309 6.51 20.82 17.26
C ARG A 309 5.03 20.54 17.04
N VAL A 310 4.70 19.47 16.30
CA VAL A 310 3.31 19.01 16.15
C VAL A 310 2.74 18.59 17.51
N VAL A 311 3.52 17.84 18.31
CA VAL A 311 3.12 17.44 19.66
C VAL A 311 2.83 18.66 20.55
N GLU A 312 3.70 19.67 20.54
CA GLU A 312 3.54 20.87 21.35
C GLU A 312 2.28 21.65 20.95
N THR A 313 2.04 21.79 19.65
CA THR A 313 0.86 22.51 19.13
C THR A 313 -0.44 21.75 19.40
N LEU A 314 -0.44 20.41 19.31
CA LEU A 314 -1.57 19.55 19.72
C LEU A 314 -1.87 19.69 21.22
N GLN A 315 -0.84 19.71 22.07
CA GLN A 315 -0.99 19.91 23.51
C GLN A 315 -1.56 21.30 23.82
N LYS A 316 -1.03 22.37 23.20
CA LYS A 316 -1.55 23.74 23.33
C LYS A 316 -3.01 23.85 22.90
N ALA A 317 -3.41 23.09 21.87
CA ALA A 317 -4.79 23.04 21.38
C ALA A 317 -5.70 22.08 22.17
N ASN A 318 -5.21 21.46 23.25
CA ASN A 318 -5.92 20.46 24.06
C ASN A 318 -6.51 19.31 23.22
N LYS A 319 -5.72 18.79 22.28
CA LYS A 319 -6.09 17.69 21.38
C LYS A 319 -5.53 16.37 21.88
N ASN A 320 -6.32 15.30 21.71
CA ASN A 320 -5.91 13.94 22.02
C ASN A 320 -5.14 13.32 20.85
N PHE A 321 -4.00 12.70 21.16
CA PHE A 321 -3.17 11.96 20.21
C PHE A 321 -2.35 10.90 20.95
N VAL A 322 -1.79 9.96 20.21
CA VAL A 322 -0.77 9.01 20.69
C VAL A 322 0.54 9.36 20.00
N CYS A 323 1.65 9.37 20.74
CA CYS A 323 2.98 9.55 20.17
C CYS A 323 3.87 8.36 20.57
N TYR A 324 4.49 7.73 19.59
CA TYR A 324 5.43 6.63 19.77
C TYR A 324 6.81 7.06 19.29
N CYS A 325 7.83 6.93 20.14
CA CYS A 325 9.21 7.22 19.77
C CYS A 325 9.92 5.95 19.32
N SER A 326 10.31 5.89 18.05
CA SER A 326 11.12 4.81 17.46
C SER A 326 12.60 5.20 17.48
N GLN A 327 13.50 4.22 17.64
CA GLN A 327 14.94 4.48 17.57
C GLN A 327 15.41 4.76 16.14
N TYR A 328 14.99 3.98 15.14
CA TYR A 328 15.49 4.08 13.77
C TYR A 328 14.44 4.59 12.78
N TRP A 329 14.92 5.11 11.65
CA TRP A 329 14.13 5.51 10.49
C TRP A 329 13.31 4.32 9.99
N ALA A 330 11.98 4.42 10.10
CA ALA A 330 11.07 3.37 9.63
C ALA A 330 10.74 3.60 8.14
N TYR A 331 11.72 3.47 7.23
CA TYR A 331 11.49 3.45 5.77
C TYR A 331 10.97 2.09 5.29
N SER A 332 10.11 1.47 6.09
CA SER A 332 9.45 0.24 5.68
C SER A 332 7.97 0.42 5.95
N PRO A 333 7.14 0.56 4.90
CA PRO A 333 5.72 0.17 4.99
C PRO A 333 5.55 -1.28 5.51
N TRP A 334 6.65 -2.02 5.68
CA TRP A 334 6.77 -3.41 6.09
C TRP A 334 7.10 -3.67 7.57
N LEU A 335 7.45 -2.65 8.39
CA LEU A 335 7.79 -2.84 9.82
C LEU A 335 6.60 -2.74 10.78
N PHE A 336 5.47 -2.21 10.31
CA PHE A 336 4.20 -2.26 11.02
C PHE A 336 3.12 -2.75 10.05
N PRO A 337 2.79 -4.06 10.00
CA PRO A 337 1.44 -4.43 9.62
C PRO A 337 0.52 -3.64 10.57
N ALA A 338 -0.49 -2.95 10.02
CA ALA A 338 -1.47 -2.19 10.78
C ALA A 338 -1.75 -2.92 12.10
N PRO A 339 -1.39 -2.38 13.27
CA PRO A 339 -1.60 -3.10 14.49
C PRO A 339 -3.11 -3.28 14.62
N GLN A 340 -3.55 -4.54 14.57
CA GLN A 340 -4.79 -4.95 15.19
C GLN A 340 -4.62 -4.71 16.69
N LEU A 341 -4.66 -3.46 17.13
CA LEU A 341 -4.82 -3.12 18.54
C LEU A 341 -6.27 -3.45 18.88
N GLY A 342 -6.50 -4.73 19.17
CA GLY A 342 -7.46 -5.15 20.18
C GLY A 342 -6.97 -4.63 21.53
N LEU A 343 -7.06 -3.32 21.75
CA LEU A 343 -7.01 -2.77 23.09
C LEU A 343 -8.38 -3.04 23.72
N SER A 344 -8.50 -4.17 24.42
CA SER A 344 -9.47 -4.29 25.50
C SER A 344 -9.08 -3.26 26.56
N VAL A 345 -9.75 -2.10 26.56
CA VAL A 345 -9.68 -1.18 27.69
C VAL A 345 -10.56 -1.79 28.78
N THR A 346 -9.96 -2.58 29.65
CA THR A 346 -10.58 -2.85 30.96
C THR A 346 -10.49 -1.56 31.76
N SER A 347 -11.63 -0.88 31.90
CA SER A 347 -11.77 0.20 32.86
C SER A 347 -11.75 -0.38 34.27
N SER A 348 -10.64 -0.22 34.99
CA SER A 348 -10.65 -0.30 36.44
C SER A 348 -10.36 1.10 36.98
N THR A 349 -11.37 1.70 37.59
CA THR A 349 -11.23 2.74 38.62
C THR A 349 -12.30 2.47 39.68
N PRO A 350 -12.08 2.86 40.95
CA PRO A 350 -10.83 3.32 41.58
C PRO A 350 -10.02 2.17 42.19
#